data_AF-A0AAW9EX56-F1
#
_entry.id   AF-A0AAW9EX56-F1
#
_cell.length_a   1.000
_cell.length_b   1.000
_cell.length_c   1.000
_cell.angle_alpha   90.00
_cell.angle_beta   90.00
_cell.angle_gamma   90.00
#
_symmetry.space_group_name_H-M   'P 1'
#
loop_
_entity.id
_entity.type
_entity.pdbx_description
1 polymer ?
#
loop_
_entity_poly.entity_id
_entity_poly.type
_entity_poly.pdbx_seq_one_letter_code
_entity_poly.pdbx_strand_id
1 'polypeptide(L)' 'TTLMTESEEELKSLLMKVKVESEKVGLKLNIQKTKIMASSPITSWEIDWETVETVSDFIFWDSKITADGDCSH' A
#
# COMPACT_ATOMS: atom_id res chain seq x y z
N THR A 1 8.14 -5.54 -3.17
CA THR A 1 8.51 -4.16 -2.84
C THR A 1 7.60 -3.68 -1.74
N THR A 2 8.16 -3.14 -0.67
CA THR A 2 7.39 -2.54 0.43
C THR A 2 7.71 -1.05 0.46
N LEU A 3 6.69 -0.21 0.58
CA LEU A 3 6.83 1.24 0.68
C LEU A 3 6.30 1.66 2.05
N MET A 4 6.99 2.57 2.73
CA MET A 4 6.60 3.09 4.05
C MET A 4 6.57 4.61 3.96
N THR A 5 5.50 5.21 4.48
CA THR A 5 5.32 6.67 4.56
C THR A 5 4.70 7.00 5.91
N GLU A 6 4.80 8.25 6.33
CA GLU A 6 4.24 8.70 7.60
C GLU A 6 2.80 9.25 7.45
N SER A 7 2.36 9.51 6.21
CA SER A 7 1.09 10.16 5.91
C SER A 7 0.37 9.56 4.69
N GLU A 8 -0.96 9.60 4.75
CA GLU A 8 -1.86 9.25 3.64
C GLU A 8 -1.49 10.08 2.38
N GLU A 9 -1.34 11.39 2.48
CA GLU A 9 -1.04 12.26 1.32
C GLU A 9 0.30 11.91 0.64
N GLU A 10 1.32 11.57 1.44
CA GLU A 10 2.61 11.12 0.91
C GLU A 10 2.50 9.77 0.22
N LEU A 11 1.71 8.85 0.78
CA LEU A 11 1.41 7.56 0.16
C LEU A 11 0.68 7.75 -1.18
N LYS A 12 -0.24 8.71 -1.27
CA LYS A 12 -1.02 9.03 -2.49
C LYS A 12 -0.06 9.46 -3.61
N SER A 13 0.81 10.41 -3.29
CA SER A 13 1.84 10.90 -4.20
C SER A 13 2.83 9.81 -4.62
N LEU A 14 3.26 8.96 -3.68
CA LEU A 14 4.19 7.89 -3.95
C LEU A 14 3.59 6.80 -4.87
N LEU A 15 2.34 6.41 -4.64
CA LEU A 15 1.63 5.45 -5.49
C LEU A 15 1.45 5.98 -6.91
N MET A 16 1.08 7.25 -7.07
CA MET A 16 0.98 7.90 -8.37
C MET A 16 2.33 7.91 -9.10
N LYS A 17 3.42 8.24 -8.39
CA LYS A 17 4.77 8.25 -8.96
C LYS A 17 5.23 6.85 -9.37
N VAL A 18 5.04 5.85 -8.51
CA VAL A 18 5.40 4.46 -8.81
C VAL A 18 4.61 3.94 -10.01
N LYS A 19 3.34 4.30 -10.12
CA LYS A 19 2.52 3.98 -11.31
C LYS A 19 3.13 4.56 -12.58
N VAL A 20 3.43 5.87 -12.60
CA VAL A 20 4.02 6.56 -13.77
C VAL A 20 5.38 5.96 -14.15
N GLU A 21 6.26 5.70 -13.18
CA GLU A 21 7.57 5.10 -13.44
C GLU A 21 7.44 3.63 -13.89
N SER A 22 6.47 2.89 -13.37
CA SER A 22 6.17 1.53 -13.82
C SER A 22 5.71 1.52 -15.28
N GLU A 23 4.81 2.42 -15.66
CA GLU A 23 4.30 2.52 -17.03
C GLU A 23 5.41 2.83 -18.03
N LYS A 24 6.39 3.66 -17.66
CA LYS A 24 7.57 3.96 -18.48
C LYS A 24 8.42 2.73 -18.79
N VAL A 25 8.49 1.77 -17.86
CA VAL A 25 9.21 0.50 -18.05
C VAL A 25 8.30 -0.61 -18.60
N GLY A 26 7.08 -0.27 -19.06
CA GLY A 26 6.12 -1.21 -19.63
C GLY A 26 5.40 -2.08 -18.60
N LEU A 27 5.46 -1.72 -17.32
CA LEU A 27 4.79 -2.41 -16.22
C LEU A 27 3.54 -1.65 -15.79
N LYS A 28 2.45 -2.36 -15.53
CA LYS A 28 1.22 -1.77 -14.99
C LYS A 28 1.14 -2.07 -13.49
N LEU A 29 1.08 -1.03 -12.67
CA LEU A 29 0.74 -1.18 -11.25
C LEU A 29 -0.74 -1.58 -11.15
N ASN A 30 -1.04 -2.65 -10.42
CA ASN A 30 -2.41 -3.04 -10.12
C ASN A 30 -2.82 -2.45 -8.78
N ILE A 31 -3.65 -1.40 -8.82
CA ILE A 31 -4.06 -0.67 -7.62
C ILE A 31 -4.92 -1.54 -6.71
N GLN A 32 -5.83 -2.35 -7.28
CA GLN A 32 -6.67 -3.28 -6.50
C GLN A 32 -5.86 -4.35 -5.77
N LYS A 33 -4.69 -4.75 -6.29
CA LYS A 33 -3.77 -5.69 -5.62
C LYS A 33 -2.83 -5.02 -4.61
N THR A 34 -2.79 -3.70 -4.59
CA THR A 34 -1.93 -2.96 -3.67
C THR A 34 -2.60 -2.97 -2.30
N LYS A 35 -1.92 -3.59 -1.33
CA LYS A 35 -2.37 -3.64 0.07
C LYS A 35 -1.75 -2.50 0.84
N ILE A 36 -2.56 -1.70 1.50
CA ILE A 36 -2.10 -0.67 2.44
C ILE A 36 -2.33 -1.14 3.86
N MET A 37 -1.30 -1.02 4.68
CA MET A 37 -1.37 -1.14 6.12
C MET A 37 -1.09 0.23 6.72
N ALA A 38 -1.88 0.63 7.72
CA ALA A 38 -1.60 1.81 8.51
C ALA A 38 -2.02 1.59 9.96
N SER A 39 -1.28 2.25 10.85
CA SER A 39 -1.56 2.25 12.29
C SER A 39 -2.82 3.05 12.66
N SER A 40 -3.22 4.00 11.80
CA SER A 40 -4.43 4.80 11.96
C SER A 40 -5.44 4.46 10.87
N PRO A 41 -6.76 4.62 11.11
CA PRO A 41 -7.76 4.46 10.08
C PRO A 41 -7.46 5.38 8.89
N ILE A 42 -7.19 4.79 7.72
CA ILE A 42 -7.07 5.52 6.47
C ILE A 42 -8.48 5.69 5.92
N THR A 43 -8.79 6.89 5.42
CA THR A 43 -10.02 7.07 4.67
C THR A 43 -9.94 6.30 3.35
N SER A 44 -10.93 5.46 3.05
CA SER A 44 -10.98 4.76 1.77
C SER A 44 -10.89 5.77 0.62
N TRP A 45 -9.88 5.61 -0.22
CA TRP A 45 -9.56 6.50 -1.32
C TRP A 45 -9.45 5.74 -2.63
N GLU A 46 -9.60 6.46 -3.75
CA GLU A 46 -9.51 5.89 -5.09
C GLU A 46 -8.33 6.51 -5.84
N ILE A 47 -7.56 5.66 -6.52
CA ILE A 47 -6.51 6.09 -7.44
C ILE A 47 -6.93 5.64 -8.82
N ASP A 48 -7.16 6.58 -9.72
CA ASP A 48 -7.62 6.31 -11.09
C ASP A 48 -8.84 5.37 -11.17
N TRP A 49 -9.87 5.67 -10.36
CA TRP A 49 -11.12 4.90 -10.29
C TRP A 49 -10.95 3.46 -9.78
N GLU A 50 -9.75 3.10 -9.30
CA GLU A 50 -9.47 1.85 -8.61
C GLU A 50 -9.41 2.11 -7.10
N THR A 51 -10.20 1.36 -6.32
CA THR A 51 -10.19 1.40 -4.87
C THR A 51 -8.92 0.73 -4.33
N VAL A 52 -8.26 1.35 -3.35
CA VAL A 52 -7.13 0.71 -2.68
C VAL A 52 -7.62 -0.11 -1.49
N GLU A 53 -7.14 -1.35 -1.39
CA GLU A 53 -7.51 -2.26 -0.30
C GLU A 53 -6.66 -1.98 0.95
N THR A 54 -7.32 -1.75 2.08
CA THR A 54 -6.68 -1.59 3.38
C THR A 54 -6.74 -2.91 4.15
N VAL A 55 -5.62 -3.34 4.71
CA VAL A 55 -5.50 -4.58 5.49
C VAL A 55 -5.04 -4.28 6.91
N SER A 56 -5.58 -5.03 7.88
CA SER A 56 -5.19 -4.97 9.30
C SER A 56 -3.91 -5.73 9.60
N ASP A 57 -3.61 -6.74 8.80
CA ASP A 57 -2.53 -7.70 8.97
C ASP A 57 -2.05 -8.23 7.62
N PHE A 58 -0.77 -8.59 7.55
CA PHE A 58 -0.22 -9.29 6.38
C PHE A 58 0.88 -10.27 6.77
N ILE A 59 1.02 -11.33 5.98
CA ILE A 59 2.10 -12.29 6.13
C ILE A 59 3.29 -11.85 5.26
N PHE A 60 4.43 -11.61 5.90
CA PHE A 60 5.69 -11.31 5.26
C PHE A 60 6.73 -12.34 5.69
N TRP A 61 7.22 -13.16 4.75
CA TRP A 61 8.20 -14.22 5.04
C TRP A 61 7.79 -15.11 6.23
N ASP A 62 6.58 -15.65 6.17
CA ASP A 62 5.94 -16.46 7.23
C ASP A 62 5.71 -15.75 8.58
N SER A 63 6.09 -14.48 8.71
CA SER A 63 5.80 -13.66 9.89
C SER A 63 4.52 -12.87 9.69
N LYS A 64 3.61 -12.90 10.66
CA LYS A 64 2.41 -12.07 10.65
C LYS A 64 2.73 -10.72 11.27
N ILE A 65 2.56 -9.66 10.50
CA ILE A 65 2.72 -8.27 10.93
C ILE A 65 1.33 -7.65 11.07
N THR A 66 1.07 -6.97 12.18
CA THR A 66 -0.19 -6.23 12.42
C THR A 66 0.02 -4.72 12.26
N ALA A 67 -1.08 -3.99 12.06
CA ALA A 67 -1.08 -2.52 12.01
C ALA A 67 -0.52 -1.85 13.28
N ASP A 68 -0.58 -2.53 14.43
CA ASP A 68 -0.03 -2.07 15.71
C ASP A 68 1.50 -2.27 15.81
N GLY A 69 2.12 -2.84 14.78
CA GLY A 69 3.54 -3.17 14.76
C GLY A 69 3.90 -4.45 15.50
N ASP A 70 2.91 -5.27 15.90
CA ASP A 70 3.16 -6.58 16.49
C ASP A 70 3.59 -7.57 15.40
N CYS A 71 4.60 -8.39 15.73
CA CYS A 71 5.16 -9.39 14.84
C CYS A 71 5.16 -10.75 15.56
N SER A 72 4.46 -11.72 14.99
CA SER A 72 4.33 -13.08 15.52
C SER A 72 4.81 -14.12 14.50
N HIS A 73 5.32 -15.25 15.02
CA HIS A 73 5.96 -16.34 14.27
C HIS A 73 5.23 -17.68 14.48
#